data_AF-A0A841B942-F1
#
_entry.id   AF-A0A841B942-F1
#
_cell.length_a   1.000
_cell.length_b   1.000
_cell.length_c   1.000
_cell.angle_alpha   90.00
_cell.angle_beta   90.00
_cell.angle_gamma   90.00
#
_symmetry.space_group_name_H-M   'P 1'
#
loop_
_entity.id
_entity.type
_entity.pdbx_description
1 polymer ?
#
loop_
_entity_poly.entity_id
_entity_poly.type
_entity_poly.pdbx_seq_one_letter_code
_entity_poly.pdbx_strand_id
1 'polypeptide(L)'
;MHATAFRYRPPVSPVAAATVEIGKVAISLRLSFDGALYACRRPPGVVERMEAEALDLLSKGLFVSGIDTPVATVTGEAGHRFVQESAVFEPPDGWLYRGMCGVGARRNGLSLTGIVGYRLEVRARWARRAGDCGPPETAAEWCELFGGQLASIGGVVLRRASVLSLGTPP
;
A
#
# COMPACT_ATOMS: atom_id res chain seq x y z
N MET A 1 -12.97 -32.29 -13.75
CA MET A 1 -12.93 -30.83 -14.00
C MET A 1 -11.50 -30.34 -13.80
N HIS A 2 -10.87 -29.80 -14.83
CA HIS A 2 -9.51 -29.27 -14.75
C HIS A 2 -9.52 -27.87 -14.11
N ALA A 3 -8.42 -27.50 -13.44
CA ALA A 3 -8.20 -26.16 -12.89
C ALA A 3 -6.87 -25.64 -13.44
N THR A 4 -6.76 -24.34 -13.69
CA THR A 4 -5.46 -23.70 -13.95
C THR A 4 -4.89 -23.23 -12.64
N ALA A 5 -3.69 -23.68 -12.29
CA ALA A 5 -2.98 -23.26 -11.09
C ALA A 5 -1.58 -22.76 -11.46
N PHE A 6 -1.14 -21.70 -10.81
CA PHE A 6 0.17 -21.11 -11.05
C PHE A 6 0.66 -20.34 -9.82
N ARG A 7 1.97 -20.06 -9.79
CA ARG A 7 2.58 -19.23 -8.76
C ARG A 7 2.55 -17.78 -9.23
N TYR A 8 1.76 -16.96 -8.56
CA TYR A 8 1.63 -15.54 -8.86
C TYR A 8 2.65 -14.73 -8.06
N ARG A 9 3.39 -13.84 -8.71
CA ARG A 9 4.25 -12.87 -8.05
C ARG A 9 3.70 -11.46 -8.32
N PRO A 10 3.35 -10.69 -7.28
CA PRO A 10 3.00 -9.30 -7.46
C PRO A 10 4.13 -8.53 -8.17
N PRO A 11 3.80 -7.46 -8.91
CA PRO A 11 4.82 -6.61 -9.51
C PRO A 11 5.70 -5.96 -8.43
N VAL A 12 6.96 -5.68 -8.79
CA VAL A 12 7.92 -4.98 -7.91
C VAL A 12 7.49 -3.53 -7.65
N SER A 13 6.77 -2.93 -8.60
CA SER A 13 6.17 -1.60 -8.44
C SER A 13 5.04 -1.61 -7.40
N PRO A 14 4.70 -0.46 -6.80
CA PRO A 14 3.54 -0.36 -5.92
C PRO A 14 2.29 -0.95 -6.58
N VAL A 15 1.53 -1.75 -5.82
CA VAL A 15 0.26 -2.33 -6.26
C VAL A 15 -0.90 -1.39 -5.98
N ALA A 16 -0.77 -0.56 -4.95
CA ALA A 16 -1.76 0.43 -4.55
C ALA A 16 -1.08 1.69 -4.02
N ALA A 17 -1.69 2.84 -4.27
CA ALA A 17 -1.18 4.12 -3.85
C ALA A 17 -2.32 5.11 -3.58
N ALA A 18 -2.00 6.16 -2.82
CA ALA A 18 -2.85 7.31 -2.64
C ALA A 18 -2.00 8.58 -2.53
N THR A 19 -2.61 9.71 -2.87
CA THR A 19 -2.08 11.03 -2.54
C THR A 19 -3.21 11.86 -1.99
N VAL A 20 -3.00 12.46 -0.83
CA VAL A 20 -4.01 13.24 -0.10
C VAL A 20 -3.37 14.57 0.30
N GLU A 21 -4.08 15.66 0.09
CA GLU A 21 -3.71 16.95 0.69
C GLU A 21 -4.71 17.29 1.79
N ILE A 22 -4.20 17.67 2.94
CA ILE A 22 -4.97 18.22 4.05
C ILE A 22 -4.26 19.50 4.51
N GLY A 23 -4.99 20.58 4.79
CA GLY A 23 -4.40 21.82 5.30
C GLY A 23 -3.16 22.30 4.52
N LYS A 24 -1.97 22.18 5.08
CA LYS A 24 -0.70 22.53 4.41
C LYS A 24 0.19 21.31 4.11
N VAL A 25 -0.31 20.11 4.34
CA VAL A 25 0.45 18.86 4.22
C VAL A 25 -0.08 18.05 3.04
N ALA A 26 0.83 17.60 2.18
CA ALA A 26 0.58 16.62 1.13
C ALA A 26 1.20 15.29 1.54
N ILE A 27 0.41 14.22 1.48
CA ILE A 27 0.80 12.89 1.92
C ILE A 27 0.71 11.95 0.73
N SER A 28 1.72 11.11 0.55
CA SER A 28 1.71 10.04 -0.44
C SER A 28 1.91 8.70 0.25
N LEU A 29 1.11 7.73 -0.14
CA LEU A 29 1.18 6.36 0.34
C LEU A 29 1.41 5.43 -0.84
N ARG A 30 2.33 4.47 -0.68
CA ARG A 30 2.62 3.45 -1.69
C ARG A 30 2.77 2.09 -1.01
N LEU A 31 1.92 1.14 -1.39
CA LEU A 31 1.96 -0.23 -0.90
C LEU A 31 2.51 -1.15 -2.01
N SER A 32 3.49 -1.97 -1.65
CA SER A 32 4.06 -3.02 -2.50
C SER A 32 4.03 -4.35 -1.76
N PHE A 33 4.04 -5.45 -2.52
CA PHE A 33 4.15 -6.80 -1.99
C PHE A 33 5.40 -7.49 -2.53
N ASP A 34 6.02 -8.32 -1.70
CA ASP A 34 7.15 -9.14 -2.08
C ASP A 34 6.90 -10.63 -1.76
N GLY A 35 7.40 -11.50 -2.61
CA GLY A 35 7.18 -12.94 -2.54
C GLY A 35 6.15 -13.44 -3.55
N ALA A 36 5.45 -14.51 -3.20
CA ALA A 36 4.58 -15.21 -4.14
C ALA A 36 3.35 -15.79 -3.47
N LEU A 37 2.26 -15.82 -4.23
CA LEU A 37 1.00 -16.43 -3.85
C LEU A 37 0.71 -17.63 -4.75
N TYR A 38 -0.08 -18.55 -4.21
CA TYR A 38 -0.68 -19.61 -5.01
C TYR A 38 -1.99 -19.11 -5.60
N ALA A 39 -2.10 -19.16 -6.93
CA ALA A 39 -3.28 -18.77 -7.66
C ALA A 39 -3.93 -20.00 -8.31
N CYS A 40 -5.24 -20.16 -8.14
CA CYS A 40 -6.00 -21.28 -8.70
C CYS A 40 -7.31 -20.77 -9.30
N ARG A 41 -7.62 -21.19 -10.52
CA ARG A 41 -8.82 -20.78 -11.28
C ARG A 41 -9.67 -21.99 -11.65
N ARG A 42 -10.98 -21.86 -11.43
CA ARG A 42 -12.01 -22.77 -11.92
C ARG A 42 -13.20 -21.98 -12.51
N PRO A 43 -13.58 -22.20 -13.79
CA PRO A 43 -12.98 -23.10 -14.79
C PRO A 43 -11.58 -22.63 -15.26
N PRO A 44 -10.79 -23.48 -15.96
CA PRO A 44 -9.47 -23.10 -16.49
C PRO A 44 -9.52 -21.82 -17.32
N GLY A 45 -8.45 -21.03 -17.26
CA GLY A 45 -8.34 -19.77 -17.97
C GLY A 45 -6.91 -19.48 -18.42
N VAL A 46 -6.77 -18.40 -19.17
CA VAL A 46 -5.50 -17.85 -19.66
C VAL A 46 -4.77 -17.14 -18.50
N VAL A 47 -3.50 -17.47 -18.29
CA VAL A 47 -2.72 -17.06 -17.12
C VAL A 47 -2.60 -15.54 -17.02
N GLU A 48 -2.35 -14.85 -18.13
CA GLU A 48 -2.15 -13.40 -18.18
C GLU A 48 -3.39 -12.62 -17.69
N ARG A 49 -4.59 -13.09 -18.05
CA ARG A 49 -5.84 -12.52 -17.54
C ARG A 49 -5.99 -12.80 -16.04
N MET A 50 -5.56 -13.97 -15.60
CA MET A 50 -5.60 -14.37 -14.19
C MET A 50 -4.62 -13.53 -13.35
N GLU A 51 -3.46 -13.15 -13.87
CA GLU A 51 -2.51 -12.26 -13.19
C GLU A 51 -3.06 -10.85 -13.03
N ALA A 52 -3.72 -10.30 -14.06
CA ALA A 52 -4.37 -8.99 -13.98
C ALA A 52 -5.52 -8.98 -12.96
N GLU A 53 -6.33 -10.06 -12.92
CA GLU A 53 -7.37 -10.25 -11.92
C GLU A 53 -6.80 -10.48 -10.51
N ALA A 54 -5.66 -11.15 -10.39
CA ALA A 54 -4.97 -11.35 -9.12
C ALA A 54 -4.49 -10.02 -8.54
N LEU A 55 -3.93 -9.16 -9.38
CA LEU A 55 -3.53 -7.80 -8.98
C LEU A 55 -4.73 -6.94 -8.57
N ASP A 56 -5.85 -7.04 -9.29
CA ASP A 56 -7.10 -6.36 -8.91
C ASP A 56 -7.58 -6.82 -7.52
N LEU A 57 -7.56 -8.13 -7.28
CA LEU A 57 -7.90 -8.71 -5.98
C LEU A 57 -7.01 -8.21 -4.84
N LEU A 58 -5.69 -8.13 -5.05
CA LEU A 58 -4.75 -7.67 -4.03
C LEU A 58 -4.82 -6.17 -3.74
N SER A 59 -5.23 -5.37 -4.72
CA SER A 59 -5.26 -3.91 -4.60
C SER A 59 -6.62 -3.35 -4.17
N LYS A 60 -7.64 -4.21 -4.06
CA LYS A 60 -9.01 -3.79 -3.79
C LYS A 60 -9.27 -3.52 -2.31
N GLY A 61 -9.93 -2.38 -2.04
CA GLY A 61 -10.47 -2.06 -0.73
C GLY A 61 -9.40 -1.86 0.34
N LEU A 62 -8.18 -1.52 -0.07
CA LEU A 62 -7.07 -1.30 0.85
C LEU A 62 -7.26 0.04 1.56
N PHE A 63 -7.12 0.02 2.88
CA PHE A 63 -7.25 1.18 3.73
C PHE A 63 -6.10 1.22 4.72
N VAL A 64 -5.53 2.41 4.94
CA VAL A 64 -4.41 2.65 5.85
C VAL A 64 -4.82 3.64 6.93
N SER A 65 -4.59 3.32 8.20
CA SER A 65 -4.85 4.21 9.34
C SER A 65 -3.66 4.24 10.31
N GLY A 66 -3.71 5.15 11.29
CA GLY A 66 -2.63 5.32 12.28
C GLY A 66 -1.31 5.81 11.68
N ILE A 67 -1.39 6.58 10.59
CA ILE A 67 -0.25 7.05 9.79
C ILE A 67 0.66 8.01 10.58
N ASP A 68 0.08 8.68 11.59
CA ASP A 68 0.73 9.55 12.56
C ASP A 68 1.44 8.80 13.69
N THR A 69 1.39 7.46 13.69
CA THR A 69 1.94 6.63 14.76
C THR A 69 3.03 5.68 14.23
N PRO A 70 3.89 5.13 15.09
CA PRO A 70 4.83 4.07 14.70
C PRO A 70 4.16 2.75 14.25
N VAL A 71 2.84 2.63 14.34
CA VAL A 71 2.07 1.43 13.99
C VAL A 71 0.99 1.79 12.97
N ALA A 72 1.36 1.76 11.70
CA ALA A 72 0.39 1.93 10.61
C ALA A 72 -0.41 0.65 10.44
N THR A 73 -1.74 0.76 10.48
CA THR A 73 -2.63 -0.36 10.24
C THR A 73 -3.05 -0.39 8.78
N VAL A 74 -2.92 -1.55 8.14
CA VAL A 74 -3.42 -1.80 6.78
C VAL A 74 -4.55 -2.81 6.86
N THR A 75 -5.70 -2.50 6.26
CA THR A 75 -6.84 -3.41 6.12
C THR A 75 -7.23 -3.57 4.66
N GLY A 76 -7.95 -4.65 4.33
CA GLY A 76 -8.42 -4.91 2.96
C GLY A 76 -9.71 -5.74 2.95
N GLU A 77 -10.52 -5.60 1.91
CA GLU A 77 -11.84 -6.26 1.80
C GLU A 77 -11.80 -7.77 1.48
N ALA A 78 -10.62 -8.33 1.13
CA ALA A 78 -10.50 -9.67 0.56
C ALA A 78 -9.79 -10.69 1.47
N GLY A 79 -10.05 -10.65 2.78
CA GLY A 79 -9.45 -11.60 3.73
C GLY A 79 -7.94 -11.40 3.92
N HIS A 80 -7.46 -10.18 3.67
CA HIS A 80 -6.07 -9.80 3.92
C HIS A 80 -5.84 -9.61 5.42
N ARG A 81 -4.75 -10.18 5.93
CA ARG A 81 -4.31 -10.00 7.32
C ARG A 81 -2.90 -9.46 7.33
N PHE A 82 -2.78 -8.17 7.61
CA PHE A 82 -1.50 -7.49 7.73
C PHE A 82 -0.99 -7.59 9.18
N VAL A 83 0.30 -7.85 9.32
CA VAL A 83 1.02 -7.83 10.60
C VAL A 83 2.28 -7.03 10.39
N GLN A 84 2.36 -5.86 11.02
CA GLN A 84 3.56 -5.03 10.98
C GLN A 84 4.67 -5.66 11.81
N GLU A 85 5.89 -5.68 11.27
CA GLU A 85 7.09 -6.19 11.93
C GLU A 85 8.08 -5.07 12.24
N SER A 86 8.12 -4.03 11.40
CA SER A 86 9.03 -2.90 11.60
C SER A 86 8.46 -1.60 11.05
N ALA A 87 8.90 -0.50 11.64
CA ALA A 87 8.71 0.86 11.15
C ALA A 87 10.06 1.57 11.22
N VAL A 88 10.51 2.13 10.09
CA VAL A 88 11.78 2.86 10.01
C VAL A 88 11.49 4.23 9.43
N PHE A 89 11.93 5.27 10.13
CA PHE A 89 11.91 6.61 9.57
C PHE A 89 13.03 6.73 8.52
N GLU A 90 12.67 7.16 7.32
CA GLU A 90 13.58 7.44 6.21
C GLU A 90 13.58 8.96 5.97
N PRO A 91 14.58 9.70 6.51
CA PRO A 91 14.73 11.10 6.22
C PRO A 91 14.79 11.35 4.70
N PRO A 92 14.28 12.48 4.22
CA PRO A 92 13.73 13.58 5.01
C PRO A 92 12.29 13.37 5.49
N ASP A 93 11.44 12.67 4.73
CA ASP A 93 10.01 12.96 4.75
C ASP A 93 9.13 11.73 4.97
N GLY A 94 9.72 10.57 5.27
CA GLY A 94 9.03 9.30 5.13
C GLY A 94 9.13 8.34 6.31
N TRP A 95 8.07 7.55 6.46
CA TRP A 95 8.07 6.32 7.23
C TRP A 95 7.97 5.13 6.28
N LEU A 96 8.79 4.12 6.56
CA LEU A 96 8.75 2.83 5.90
C LEU A 96 8.28 1.75 6.86
N TYR A 97 7.06 1.26 6.63
CA TYR A 97 6.48 0.15 7.37
C TYR A 97 6.66 -1.15 6.59
N ARG A 98 7.10 -2.21 7.28
CA ARG A 98 7.26 -3.54 6.71
C ARG A 98 6.62 -4.59 7.59
N GLY A 99 6.20 -5.68 6.97
CA GLY A 99 5.73 -6.85 7.68
C GLY A 99 5.17 -7.89 6.72
N MET A 100 4.24 -8.70 7.22
CA MET A 100 3.67 -9.82 6.46
C MET A 100 2.18 -9.61 6.21
N CYS A 101 1.71 -10.03 5.04
CA CYS A 101 0.30 -10.08 4.68
C CYS A 101 -0.10 -11.51 4.34
N GLY A 102 -0.96 -12.08 5.19
CA GLY A 102 -1.69 -13.30 4.86
C GLY A 102 -2.81 -12.99 3.88
N VAL A 103 -2.83 -13.69 2.75
CA VAL A 103 -3.84 -13.52 1.69
C VAL A 103 -4.71 -14.76 1.62
N GLY A 104 -6.02 -14.57 1.76
CA GLY A 104 -7.04 -15.58 1.52
C GLY A 104 -8.20 -14.97 0.74
N ALA A 105 -7.99 -14.69 -0.55
CA ALA A 105 -8.93 -13.94 -1.39
C ALA A 105 -9.55 -14.83 -2.48
N ARG A 106 -10.82 -14.57 -2.84
CA ARG A 106 -11.48 -15.27 -3.95
C ARG A 106 -12.46 -14.35 -4.69
N ARG A 107 -12.46 -14.41 -6.02
CA ARG A 107 -13.43 -13.73 -6.89
C ARG A 107 -13.47 -14.38 -8.26
N ASN A 108 -14.65 -14.44 -8.89
CA ASN A 108 -14.84 -14.92 -10.27
C ASN A 108 -14.17 -16.27 -10.57
N GLY A 109 -14.18 -17.19 -9.60
CA GLY A 109 -13.54 -18.50 -9.73
C GLY A 109 -12.01 -18.52 -9.59
N LEU A 110 -11.36 -17.38 -9.41
CA LEU A 110 -9.96 -17.24 -9.02
C LEU A 110 -9.83 -17.18 -7.50
N SER A 111 -8.93 -17.98 -6.93
CA SER A 111 -8.52 -17.91 -5.53
C SER A 111 -7.03 -17.59 -5.41
N LEU A 112 -6.67 -16.70 -4.49
CA LEU A 112 -5.31 -16.38 -4.09
C LEU A 112 -5.10 -16.77 -2.64
N THR A 113 -4.06 -17.54 -2.38
CA THR A 113 -3.69 -17.97 -1.02
C THR A 113 -2.19 -17.92 -0.81
N GLY A 114 -1.76 -17.45 0.35
CA GLY A 114 -0.36 -17.48 0.74
C GLY A 114 0.00 -16.36 1.72
N ILE A 115 1.29 -16.20 1.96
CA ILE A 115 1.82 -15.11 2.78
C ILE A 115 2.88 -14.39 1.94
N VAL A 116 2.77 -13.07 1.86
CA VAL A 116 3.73 -12.18 1.18
C VAL A 116 4.25 -11.15 2.16
N GLY A 117 5.47 -10.69 1.95
CA GLY A 117 5.95 -9.47 2.60
C GLY A 117 5.18 -8.26 2.06
N TYR A 118 4.92 -7.26 2.89
CA TYR A 118 4.42 -5.97 2.43
C TYR A 118 5.39 -4.86 2.81
N ARG A 119 5.39 -3.83 1.98
CA ARG A 119 6.16 -2.60 2.17
C ARG A 119 5.23 -1.42 1.93
N LEU A 120 4.96 -0.64 2.97
CA LEU A 120 4.16 0.58 2.92
C LEU A 120 5.09 1.79 3.13
N GLU A 121 5.26 2.57 2.08
CA GLU A 121 5.89 3.89 2.17
C GLU A 121 4.80 4.92 2.49
N VAL A 122 5.06 5.74 3.49
CA VAL A 122 4.28 6.94 3.80
C VAL A 122 5.25 8.10 3.71
N ARG A 123 4.96 9.10 2.88
CA ARG A 123 5.70 10.37 2.87
C ARG A 123 4.75 11.52 3.13
N ALA A 124 5.17 12.44 3.99
CA ALA A 124 4.46 13.69 4.23
C ALA A 124 5.40 14.85 3.91
N ARG A 125 4.90 15.79 3.11
CA ARG A 125 5.63 16.99 2.70
C ARG A 125 4.72 18.20 2.80
N TRP A 126 5.31 19.38 2.82
CA TRP A 126 4.56 20.61 2.67
C TRP A 126 3.90 20.66 1.28
N ALA A 127 2.61 20.94 1.25
CA ALA A 127 1.90 21.29 0.02
C ALA A 127 2.44 22.62 -0.50
N ARG A 128 2.38 22.84 -1.81
CA ARG A 128 2.91 24.06 -2.46
C ARG A 128 2.44 25.37 -1.82
N ARG A 129 1.21 25.40 -1.32
CA ARG A 129 0.61 26.57 -0.65
C ARG A 129 1.17 26.88 0.74
N ALA A 130 2.00 26.00 1.31
CA ALA A 130 2.59 26.20 2.62
C ALA A 130 3.77 27.19 2.62
N GLY A 131 4.44 27.36 1.47
CA GLY A 131 5.70 28.10 1.36
C GLY A 131 6.91 27.24 1.74
N ASP A 132 8.06 27.88 1.93
CA ASP A 132 9.32 27.21 2.32
C ASP A 132 9.33 26.93 3.83
N CYS A 133 8.83 25.76 4.22
CA CYS A 133 8.81 25.30 5.61
C CYS A 133 9.89 24.25 5.92
N GLY A 134 10.76 23.92 4.95
CA GLY A 134 11.84 22.93 5.08
C GLY A 134 11.35 21.48 5.29
N PRO A 135 12.15 20.45 4.94
CA PRO A 135 11.84 19.08 5.32
C PRO A 135 12.14 18.82 6.81
N PRO A 136 11.49 17.85 7.46
CA PRO A 136 12.00 17.32 8.72
C PRO A 136 13.30 16.54 8.50
N GLU A 137 14.16 16.51 9.51
CA GLU A 137 15.40 15.72 9.51
C GLU A 137 15.26 14.48 10.42
N THR A 138 14.37 14.55 11.41
CA THR A 138 14.14 13.48 12.38
C THR A 138 12.69 13.02 12.42
N ALA A 139 12.47 11.81 12.95
CA ALA A 139 11.14 11.28 13.19
C ALA A 139 10.31 12.15 14.15
N ALA A 140 10.97 12.76 15.15
CA ALA A 140 10.32 13.63 16.11
C ALA A 140 9.81 14.91 15.43
N GLU A 141 10.66 15.56 14.64
CA GLU A 141 10.28 16.74 13.85
C GLU A 141 9.17 16.42 12.85
N TRP A 142 9.22 15.26 12.21
CA TRP A 142 8.15 14.83 11.30
C TRP A 142 6.80 14.74 12.04
N CYS A 143 6.79 14.17 13.24
CA CYS A 143 5.58 14.10 14.07
C CYS A 143 5.12 15.48 14.54
N GLU A 144 6.04 16.37 14.92
CA GLU A 144 5.70 17.75 15.31
C GLU A 144 5.11 18.56 14.16
N LEU A 145 5.68 18.45 12.96
CA LEU A 145 5.27 19.21 11.79
C LEU A 145 3.98 18.67 11.15
N PHE A 146 3.82 17.33 11.10
CA PHE A 146 2.76 16.70 10.30
C PHE A 146 1.76 15.90 11.13
N GLY A 147 2.12 15.46 12.33
CA GLY A 147 1.33 14.51 13.14
C GLY A 147 -0.10 14.99 13.40
N GLY A 148 -0.30 16.26 13.75
CA GLY A 148 -1.63 16.81 13.98
C GLY A 148 -2.55 16.74 12.76
N GLN A 149 -2.02 17.01 11.56
CA GLN A 149 -2.78 16.91 10.31
C GLN A 149 -3.05 15.45 9.96
N LEU A 150 -2.06 14.57 10.12
CA LEU A 150 -2.18 13.15 9.85
C LEU A 150 -3.20 12.45 10.76
N ALA A 151 -3.18 12.77 12.05
CA ALA A 151 -4.14 12.26 13.03
C ALA A 151 -5.59 12.62 12.65
N SER A 152 -5.79 13.82 12.08
CA SER A 152 -7.13 14.29 11.67
C SER A 152 -7.71 13.59 10.44
N ILE A 153 -6.89 12.87 9.65
CA ILE A 153 -7.36 12.13 8.47
C ILE A 153 -8.12 10.86 8.88
N GLY A 154 -7.74 10.23 9.99
CA GLY A 154 -8.30 8.95 10.45
C GLY A 154 -7.86 7.74 9.61
N GLY A 155 -7.81 7.88 8.29
CA GLY A 155 -7.15 6.94 7.38
C GLY A 155 -7.37 7.24 5.90
N VAL A 156 -6.65 6.51 5.04
CA VAL A 156 -6.58 6.74 3.60
C VAL A 156 -6.93 5.46 2.85
N VAL A 157 -7.88 5.56 1.93
CA VAL A 157 -8.19 4.48 0.98
C VAL A 157 -7.14 4.50 -0.14
N LEU A 158 -6.44 3.38 -0.33
CA LEU A 158 -5.53 3.19 -1.45
C LEU A 158 -6.29 2.76 -2.69
N ARG A 159 -5.84 3.22 -3.86
CA ARG A 159 -6.34 2.79 -5.16
C ARG A 159 -5.27 2.00 -5.86
N ARG A 160 -5.66 1.09 -6.76
CA ARG A 160 -4.73 0.36 -7.62
C ARG A 160 -3.77 1.34 -8.29
N ALA A 161 -2.48 1.10 -8.13
CA ALA A 161 -1.47 1.91 -8.76
C ALA A 161 -1.44 1.62 -10.27
N SER A 162 -1.57 2.67 -11.07
CA SER A 162 -1.31 2.60 -12.50
C SER A 162 0.19 2.80 -12.73
N VAL A 163 0.77 2.09 -13.70
CA VAL A 163 2.17 2.27 -14.13
C VAL A 163 2.47 3.73 -14.51
N LEU A 164 1.44 4.50 -14.86
CA LEU A 164 1.49 5.92 -15.23
C LEU A 164 1.42 6.92 -14.06
N SER A 165 1.22 6.48 -12.80
CA SER A 165 1.10 7.40 -11.64
C SER A 165 2.43 7.70 -10.93
N LEU A 166 3.57 7.28 -11.51
CA LEU A 166 4.92 7.66 -11.06
C LEU A 166 5.37 9.02 -11.64
N GLY A 167 4.41 9.90 -11.97
CA GLY A 167 4.66 11.27 -12.38
C GLY A 167 5.30 12.06 -11.25
N THR A 168 6.55 12.44 -11.48
CA THR A 168 7.34 13.47 -10.81
C THR A 168 6.46 14.62 -10.31
N PRO A 169 6.65 15.13 -9.08
CA PRO A 169 6.02 16.39 -8.73
C PRO A 169 6.50 17.46 -9.74
N PRO A 170 5.62 18.37 -10.20
CA PRO A 170 6.07 19.49 -10.99
C PRO A 170 6.91 20.46 -10.15
#